data_AF-A0A1V1PC02-F1
#
_entry.id   AF-A0A1V1PC02-F1
#
_cell.length_a   1.000
_cell.length_b   1.000
_cell.length_c   1.000
_cell.angle_alpha   90.00
_cell.angle_beta   90.00
_cell.angle_gamma   90.00
#
_symmetry.space_group_name_H-M   'P 1'
#
loop_
_entity.id
_entity.type
_entity.pdbx_description
1 polymer ?
#
loop_
_entity_poly.entity_id
_entity_poly.type
_entity_poly.pdbx_seq_one_letter_code
_entity_poly.pdbx_strand_id
1 'polypeptide(L)'
;MHSKSTDEESAGKEPKLLDQACGIMRRKHMALSTERSYLSWMRQYILFHNKQHPKDMGEREIEQFLTSLALDRNVAASTQNQAFNAILFLYREVLNIELDEIDSFRADEPDRLPVVCTKDECFEIFSYMKGTHLLICKLLYGSGMRLKECLRLRIKDIDYSVNEIVVRSGKGKRTDPPFSQIH
;
A
#
# COMPACT_ATOMS: atom_id res chain seq x y z
N MET A 1 -13.38 43.27 41.24
CA MET A 1 -13.63 41.84 41.54
C MET A 1 -14.48 41.31 40.40
N HIS A 2 -14.31 40.13 39.80
CA HIS A 2 -13.30 39.07 39.74
C HIS A 2 -13.90 38.03 38.75
N SER A 3 -13.06 37.23 38.06
CA SER A 3 -13.41 36.18 37.05
C SER A 3 -14.15 36.67 35.76
N LYS A 4 -13.72 36.37 34.52
CA LYS A 4 -13.38 35.06 33.86
C LYS A 4 -14.61 34.13 33.74
N SER A 5 -14.81 33.24 32.76
CA SER A 5 -14.11 32.82 31.52
C SER A 5 -14.99 31.77 30.80
N THR A 6 -14.96 31.48 29.48
CA THR A 6 -14.29 32.03 28.26
C THR A 6 -14.87 31.26 27.05
N ASP A 7 -15.21 31.93 25.94
CA ASP A 7 -15.57 31.27 24.66
C ASP A 7 -14.90 31.99 23.46
N GLU A 8 -13.57 32.10 23.51
CA GLU A 8 -12.72 32.38 22.34
C GLU A 8 -11.78 31.18 22.14
N GLU A 9 -12.06 30.33 21.15
CA GLU A 9 -11.05 29.67 20.28
C GLU A 9 -11.73 28.71 19.26
N SER A 10 -12.32 29.26 18.19
CA SER A 10 -12.51 28.51 16.94
C SER A 10 -11.39 28.86 15.95
N ALA A 11 -10.14 28.66 16.37
CA ALA A 11 -8.97 28.99 15.57
C ALA A 11 -8.86 28.02 14.37
N GLY A 12 -9.20 28.53 13.17
CA GLY A 12 -9.05 27.83 11.90
C GLY A 12 -7.59 27.59 11.55
N LYS A 13 -6.96 26.58 12.15
CA LYS A 13 -5.64 26.10 11.76
C LYS A 13 -5.70 25.55 10.34
N GLU A 14 -4.88 26.10 9.44
CA GLU A 14 -4.64 25.49 8.15
C GLU A 14 -4.26 24.00 8.34
N PRO A 15 -4.88 23.07 7.59
CA PRO A 15 -4.59 21.66 7.74
C PRO A 15 -3.10 21.41 7.44
N LYS A 16 -2.41 20.66 8.31
CA LYS A 16 -0.97 20.41 8.12
C LYS A 16 -0.75 19.67 6.80
N LEU A 17 0.44 19.81 6.20
CA LEU A 17 0.76 19.19 4.90
C LEU A 17 0.38 17.69 4.81
N LEU A 18 0.61 16.92 5.88
CA LEU A 18 0.26 15.50 5.94
C LEU A 18 -1.27 15.26 6.09
N ASP A 19 -2.00 16.18 6.72
CA ASP A 19 -3.46 16.12 6.83
C ASP A 19 -4.11 16.45 5.47
N GLN A 20 -3.53 17.39 4.72
CA GLN A 20 -3.91 17.69 3.33
C GLN A 20 -3.67 16.46 2.43
N ALA A 21 -2.48 15.84 2.52
CA ALA A 21 -2.14 14.62 1.79
C ALA A 21 -3.13 13.48 2.09
N CYS A 22 -3.47 13.27 3.36
CA CYS A 22 -4.49 12.32 3.80
C CYS A 22 -5.87 12.60 3.17
N GLY A 23 -6.32 13.86 3.19
CA GLY A 23 -7.57 14.28 2.54
C GLY A 23 -7.58 13.99 1.03
N ILE A 24 -6.49 14.25 0.32
CA ILE A 24 -6.36 13.96 -1.11
C ILE A 24 -6.38 12.45 -1.38
N MET A 25 -5.60 11.65 -0.64
CA MET A 25 -5.59 10.18 -0.79
C MET A 25 -6.97 9.55 -0.57
N ARG A 26 -7.74 10.05 0.40
CA ARG A 26 -9.11 9.59 0.67
C ARG A 26 -10.09 9.99 -0.43
N ARG A 27 -9.99 11.22 -0.97
CA ARG A 27 -10.76 11.65 -2.16
C ARG A 27 -10.43 10.81 -3.39
N LYS A 28 -9.17 10.38 -3.57
CA LYS A 28 -8.75 9.46 -4.64
C LYS A 28 -9.05 7.97 -4.35
N HIS A 29 -9.79 7.65 -3.29
CA HIS A 29 -10.12 6.29 -2.86
C HIS A 29 -8.90 5.35 -2.84
N MET A 30 -7.78 5.83 -2.31
CA MET A 30 -6.59 5.02 -2.07
C MET A 30 -6.84 4.01 -0.95
N ALA A 31 -6.09 2.90 -0.96
CA ALA A 31 -6.19 1.91 0.10
C ALA A 31 -5.58 2.47 1.39
N LEU A 32 -6.17 2.18 2.55
CA LEU A 32 -5.65 2.60 3.86
C LEU A 32 -4.21 2.14 4.13
N SER A 33 -3.79 1.03 3.52
CA SER A 33 -2.38 0.59 3.54
C SER A 33 -1.47 1.54 2.78
N THR A 34 -1.89 2.01 1.60
CA THR A 34 -1.17 2.99 0.78
C THR A 34 -1.10 4.35 1.51
N GLU A 35 -2.21 4.80 2.11
CA GLU A 35 -2.26 6.01 2.94
C GLU A 35 -1.19 5.96 4.06
N ARG A 36 -1.16 4.85 4.82
CA ARG A 36 -0.17 4.66 5.90
C ARG A 36 1.27 4.61 5.39
N SER A 37 1.56 3.87 4.32
CA SER A 37 2.91 3.79 3.76
C SER A 37 3.38 5.16 3.24
N TYR A 38 2.53 5.88 2.50
CA TYR A 38 2.90 7.16 1.91
C TYR A 38 3.13 8.24 2.98
N LEU A 39 2.24 8.34 3.97
CA LEU A 39 2.42 9.27 5.10
C LEU A 39 3.67 8.94 5.94
N SER A 40 4.06 7.66 6.04
CA SER A 40 5.32 7.25 6.68
C SER A 40 6.54 7.73 5.88
N TRP A 41 6.54 7.56 4.56
CA TRP A 41 7.64 8.01 3.69
C TRP A 41 7.76 9.53 3.64
N MET A 42 6.65 10.26 3.47
CA MET A 42 6.63 11.73 3.52
C MET A 42 7.17 12.26 4.84
N ARG A 43 6.81 11.63 5.97
CA ARG A 43 7.35 12.00 7.28
C ARG A 43 8.86 11.75 7.38
N GLN A 44 9.34 10.60 6.89
CA GLN A 44 10.77 10.29 6.90
C GLN A 44 11.57 11.25 6.02
N TYR A 45 11.08 11.60 4.84
CA TYR A 45 11.67 12.59 3.94
C TYR A 45 11.78 13.97 4.61
N ILE A 46 10.68 14.48 5.20
CA ILE A 46 10.68 15.75 5.92
C ILE A 46 11.64 15.73 7.13
N LEU A 47 11.74 14.61 7.84
CA LEU A 47 12.65 14.49 8.99
C LEU A 47 14.12 14.40 8.57
N PHE A 48 14.43 13.75 7.45
CA PHE A 48 15.78 13.68 6.89
C PHE A 48 16.30 15.08 6.53
N HIS A 49 15.46 15.91 5.90
CA HIS A 49 15.77 17.30 5.58
C HIS A 49 15.47 18.28 6.73
N ASN A 50 15.71 17.87 7.98
CA ASN A 50 15.64 18.74 9.18
C ASN A 50 14.32 19.52 9.35
N LYS A 51 13.19 18.98 8.86
CA LYS A 51 11.86 19.62 8.83
C LYS A 51 11.73 20.83 7.89
N GLN A 52 12.60 20.96 6.88
CA GLN A 52 12.39 21.90 5.78
C GLN A 52 11.05 21.60 5.06
N HIS A 53 10.41 22.65 4.54
CA HIS A 53 9.12 22.49 3.87
C HIS A 53 9.35 21.95 2.45
N PRO A 54 8.66 20.90 1.98
CA PRO A 54 8.84 20.34 0.63
C PRO A 54 8.46 21.25 -0.55
N LYS A 55 8.18 22.54 -0.33
CA LYS A 55 8.10 23.56 -1.38
C LYS A 55 9.44 24.24 -1.65
N ASP A 56 10.34 24.21 -0.66
CA ASP A 56 11.67 24.82 -0.69
C ASP A 56 12.75 23.78 -1.03
N MET A 57 12.33 22.59 -1.48
CA MET A 57 13.15 21.41 -1.80
C MET A 57 12.73 20.90 -3.18
N GLY A 58 13.68 20.42 -3.99
CA GLY A 58 13.46 19.90 -5.34
C GLY A 58 14.09 18.53 -5.57
N GLU A 59 14.35 18.21 -6.84
CA GLU A 59 14.91 16.92 -7.27
C GLU A 59 16.18 16.51 -6.51
N ARG A 60 17.10 17.46 -6.25
CA ARG A 60 18.34 17.20 -5.52
C ARG A 60 18.09 16.66 -4.11
N GLU A 61 17.12 17.19 -3.39
CA GLU A 61 16.74 16.73 -2.06
C GLU A 61 16.04 15.37 -2.12
N ILE A 62 15.31 15.08 -3.20
CA ILE A 62 14.70 13.76 -3.46
C ILE A 62 15.80 12.72 -3.72
N GLU A 63 16.76 13.03 -4.59
CA GLU A 63 17.92 12.18 -4.91
C GLU A 63 18.75 11.86 -3.65
N GLN A 64 19.08 12.87 -2.85
CA GLN A 64 19.84 12.68 -1.60
C GLN A 64 19.12 11.74 -0.63
N PHE A 65 17.80 11.90 -0.47
CA PHE A 65 17.02 11.02 0.38
C PHE A 65 17.00 9.57 -0.15
N LEU A 66 16.71 9.36 -1.44
CA LEU A 66 16.69 8.02 -2.02
C LEU A 66 18.06 7.34 -1.98
N THR A 67 19.13 8.11 -2.20
CA THR A 67 20.52 7.66 -2.08
C THR A 67 20.84 7.21 -0.64
N SER A 68 20.43 7.97 0.38
CA SER A 68 20.60 7.55 1.79
C SER A 68 19.80 6.27 2.12
N LEU A 69 18.63 6.05 1.51
CA LEU A 69 17.88 4.80 1.69
C LEU A 69 18.63 3.62 1.08
N ALA A 70 19.25 3.80 -0.09
CA ALA A 70 20.05 2.76 -0.75
C ALA A 70 21.37 2.48 -0.02
N LEU A 71 22.14 3.50 0.35
CA LEU A 71 23.47 3.35 0.94
C LEU A 71 23.45 3.09 2.45
N ASP A 72 22.79 3.94 3.24
CA ASP A 72 22.86 3.89 4.71
C ASP A 72 21.93 2.83 5.31
N ARG A 73 20.82 2.53 4.62
CA ARG A 73 19.79 1.60 5.09
C ARG A 73 19.68 0.31 4.28
N ASN A 74 20.42 0.19 3.16
CA ASN A 74 20.45 -0.98 2.29
C ASN A 74 19.04 -1.52 1.97
N VAL A 75 18.11 -0.62 1.64
CA VAL A 75 16.71 -1.02 1.39
C VAL A 75 16.58 -1.70 0.02
N ALA A 76 15.69 -2.69 -0.07
CA ALA A 76 15.36 -3.31 -1.36
C ALA A 76 14.76 -2.30 -2.36
N ALA A 77 14.98 -2.53 -3.66
CA ALA A 77 14.47 -1.68 -4.75
C ALA A 77 12.96 -1.38 -4.65
N SER A 78 12.11 -2.38 -4.35
CA SER A 78 10.66 -2.17 -4.12
C SER A 78 10.34 -1.24 -2.94
N THR A 79 11.23 -1.12 -1.96
CA THR A 79 11.08 -0.22 -0.81
C THR A 79 11.49 1.20 -1.19
N GLN A 80 12.59 1.37 -1.92
CA GLN A 80 13.00 2.65 -2.50
C GLN A 80 11.93 3.18 -3.47
N ASN A 81 11.41 2.32 -4.36
CA ASN A 81 10.33 2.66 -5.27
C ASN A 81 9.03 3.05 -4.54
N GLN A 82 8.70 2.46 -3.38
CA GLN A 82 7.58 2.92 -2.56
C GLN A 82 7.82 4.30 -1.94
N ALA A 83 9.05 4.59 -1.48
CA ALA A 83 9.42 5.90 -0.97
C ALA A 83 9.34 6.96 -2.08
N PHE A 84 9.92 6.66 -3.25
CA PHE A 84 9.87 7.48 -4.45
C PHE A 84 8.44 7.84 -4.87
N ASN A 85 7.57 6.84 -5.05
CA ASN A 85 6.17 7.09 -5.44
C ASN A 85 5.38 7.89 -4.39
N ALA A 86 5.74 7.80 -3.10
CA ALA A 86 5.13 8.61 -2.04
C ALA A 86 5.57 10.08 -2.09
N ILE A 87 6.85 10.34 -2.39
CA ILE A 87 7.38 11.69 -2.58
C ILE A 87 6.82 12.29 -3.88
N LEU A 88 6.79 11.53 -4.97
CA LEU A 88 6.20 11.97 -6.24
C LEU A 88 4.73 12.39 -6.09
N PHE A 89 3.95 11.65 -5.29
CA PHE A 89 2.59 12.03 -4.93
C PHE A 89 2.55 13.34 -4.11
N LEU A 90 3.48 13.55 -3.17
CA LEU A 90 3.54 14.79 -2.39
C LEU A 90 3.69 16.02 -3.31
N TYR A 91 4.66 15.97 -4.24
CA TYR A 91 4.90 17.08 -5.16
C TYR A 91 3.75 17.28 -6.14
N ARG A 92 3.36 16.25 -6.90
CA ARG A 92 2.35 16.39 -7.96
C ARG A 92 0.93 16.63 -7.45
N GLU A 93 0.52 15.98 -6.35
CA GLU A 93 -0.90 15.91 -5.95
C GLU A 93 -1.24 16.78 -4.74
N VAL A 94 -0.26 17.07 -3.87
CA VAL A 94 -0.46 17.91 -2.68
C VAL A 94 0.07 19.32 -2.90
N LEU A 95 1.22 19.46 -3.56
CA LEU A 95 1.84 20.76 -3.82
C LEU A 95 1.51 21.33 -5.21
N ASN A 96 1.08 20.49 -6.16
CA ASN A 96 0.93 20.81 -7.59
C ASN A 96 2.22 21.39 -8.20
N ILE A 97 3.37 20.82 -7.80
CA ILE A 97 4.68 21.12 -8.35
C ILE A 97 5.03 20.00 -9.34
N GLU A 98 5.33 20.39 -10.57
CA GLU A 98 5.96 19.49 -11.55
C GLU A 98 7.46 19.42 -11.26
N LEU A 99 8.01 18.22 -11.45
CA LEU A 99 9.44 17.92 -11.32
C LEU A 99 9.87 17.32 -12.66
N ASP A 100 11.05 17.69 -13.13
CA ASP A 100 11.60 17.21 -14.39
C ASP A 100 12.46 15.95 -14.15
N GLU A 101 12.76 15.21 -15.23
CA GLU A 101 13.67 14.04 -15.28
C GLU A 101 13.51 12.92 -14.21
N ILE A 102 12.33 12.82 -13.59
CA ILE A 102 12.12 12.02 -12.37
C ILE A 102 12.28 10.50 -12.52
N ASP A 103 12.13 9.92 -13.72
CA ASP A 103 12.19 8.46 -13.89
C ASP A 103 13.61 7.88 -13.69
N SER A 104 14.64 8.73 -13.71
CA SER A 104 16.03 8.39 -13.35
C SER A 104 16.21 7.86 -11.92
N PHE A 105 15.31 8.22 -11.00
CA PHE A 105 15.40 7.86 -9.58
C PHE A 105 14.72 6.52 -9.21
N ARG A 106 14.16 5.81 -10.20
CA ARG A 106 13.59 4.48 -9.97
C ARG A 106 14.71 3.46 -9.78
N ALA A 107 14.57 2.63 -8.74
CA ALA A 107 15.46 1.49 -8.56
C ALA A 107 14.97 0.32 -9.43
N ASP A 108 15.88 -0.27 -10.22
CA ASP A 108 15.61 -1.52 -10.93
C ASP A 108 15.30 -2.63 -9.92
N GLU A 109 14.10 -3.19 -10.00
CA GLU A 109 13.72 -4.36 -9.22
C GLU A 109 14.00 -5.63 -10.04
N PRO A 110 14.90 -6.52 -9.60
CA PRO A 110 15.18 -7.75 -10.35
C PRO A 110 13.93 -8.65 -10.38
N ASP A 111 13.61 -9.16 -11.57
CA ASP A 111 12.48 -10.06 -11.78
C ASP A 111 12.59 -11.29 -10.87
N ARG A 112 11.73 -11.34 -9.85
CA ARG A 112 11.60 -12.50 -8.98
C ARG A 112 10.85 -13.59 -9.73
N LEU A 113 11.61 -14.51 -10.33
CA LEU A 113 11.05 -15.77 -10.83
C LEU A 113 10.23 -16.43 -9.70
N PRO A 114 8.93 -16.72 -9.93
CA PRO A 114 8.11 -17.31 -8.88
C PRO A 114 8.61 -18.72 -8.57
N VAL A 115 9.09 -18.92 -7.35
CA VAL A 115 9.39 -20.26 -6.82
C VAL A 115 8.05 -20.95 -6.57
N VAL A 116 7.65 -21.81 -7.50
CA VAL A 116 6.42 -22.59 -7.40
C VAL A 116 6.73 -23.89 -6.66
N CYS A 117 6.08 -24.10 -5.51
CA CYS A 117 6.14 -25.37 -4.81
C CYS A 117 5.56 -26.50 -5.67
N THR A 118 6.20 -27.66 -5.64
CA THR A 118 5.65 -28.89 -6.22
C THR A 118 4.36 -29.30 -5.52
N LYS A 119 3.58 -30.19 -6.15
CA LYS A 119 2.34 -30.72 -5.55
C LYS A 119 2.63 -31.44 -4.24
N ASP A 120 3.71 -32.22 -4.20
CA ASP A 120 4.05 -33.06 -3.05
C ASP A 120 4.47 -32.21 -1.84
N GLU A 121 5.29 -31.16 -2.04
CA GLU A 121 5.60 -30.17 -1.00
C GLU A 121 4.34 -29.48 -0.46
N CYS A 122 3.38 -29.15 -1.32
CA CYS A 122 2.10 -28.55 -0.89
C CYS A 122 1.29 -29.52 -0.01
N PHE A 123 1.19 -30.80 -0.39
CA PHE A 123 0.51 -31.82 0.42
C PHE A 123 1.25 -32.13 1.72
N GLU A 124 2.58 -32.11 1.74
CA GLU A 124 3.36 -32.25 2.96
C GLU A 124 3.08 -31.09 3.92
N ILE A 125 3.13 -29.84 3.44
CA ILE A 125 2.77 -28.64 4.20
C ILE A 125 1.34 -28.73 4.76
N PHE A 126 0.38 -29.26 3.98
CA PHE A 126 -0.99 -29.48 4.45
C PHE A 126 -1.08 -30.51 5.58
N SER A 127 -0.19 -31.51 5.63
CA SER A 127 -0.20 -32.55 6.68
C SER A 127 0.10 -31.98 8.08
N TYR A 128 0.92 -30.93 8.16
CA TYR A 128 1.26 -30.25 9.41
C TYR A 128 0.20 -29.23 9.88
N MET A 129 -0.75 -28.85 9.00
CA MET A 129 -1.78 -27.84 9.32
C MET A 129 -3.10 -28.46 9.77
N LYS A 130 -3.82 -27.75 10.66
CA LYS A 130 -5.10 -28.17 11.23
C LYS A 130 -6.12 -27.03 11.26
N GLY A 131 -7.41 -27.38 11.32
CA GLY A 131 -8.51 -26.43 11.46
C GLY A 131 -8.58 -25.39 10.34
N THR A 132 -8.86 -24.14 10.71
CA THR A 132 -9.08 -23.02 9.77
C THR A 132 -7.90 -22.76 8.83
N HIS A 133 -6.66 -22.94 9.30
CA HIS A 133 -5.47 -22.73 8.47
C HIS A 133 -5.39 -23.75 7.32
N LEU A 134 -5.69 -25.02 7.60
CA LEU A 134 -5.76 -26.06 6.58
C LEU A 134 -6.84 -25.77 5.53
N LEU A 135 -8.02 -25.29 5.97
CA LEU A 135 -9.10 -24.91 5.07
C LEU A 135 -8.69 -23.73 4.16
N ILE A 136 -8.10 -22.68 4.72
CA ILE A 136 -7.61 -21.53 3.95
C ILE A 136 -6.56 -21.97 2.93
N CYS A 137 -5.56 -22.75 3.33
CA CYS A 137 -4.50 -23.21 2.43
C CYS A 137 -5.03 -24.12 1.30
N LYS A 138 -5.99 -25.01 1.59
CA LYS A 138 -6.66 -25.82 0.56
C LYS A 138 -7.49 -24.97 -0.42
N LEU A 139 -8.20 -23.95 0.07
CA LEU A 139 -8.96 -23.02 -0.80
C LEU A 139 -8.02 -22.23 -1.72
N LEU A 140 -6.92 -21.68 -1.18
CA LEU A 140 -5.92 -20.94 -1.95
C LEU A 140 -5.30 -21.81 -3.04
N TYR A 141 -4.91 -23.05 -2.71
CA TYR A 141 -4.32 -23.99 -3.66
C TYR A 141 -5.32 -24.48 -4.71
N GLY A 142 -6.53 -24.87 -4.31
CA GLY A 142 -7.54 -25.45 -5.20
C GLY A 142 -8.23 -24.45 -6.13
N SER A 143 -8.25 -23.15 -5.79
CA SER A 143 -8.93 -22.12 -6.60
C SER A 143 -8.02 -20.97 -7.07
N GLY A 144 -6.73 -20.99 -6.74
CA GLY A 144 -5.73 -20.01 -7.22
C GLY A 144 -5.92 -18.56 -6.74
N MET A 145 -6.90 -18.30 -5.88
CA MET A 145 -7.20 -16.96 -5.36
C MET A 145 -6.11 -16.44 -4.41
N ARG A 146 -6.01 -15.12 -4.29
CA ARG A 146 -5.04 -14.47 -3.40
C ARG A 146 -5.47 -14.58 -1.94
N LEU A 147 -4.50 -14.58 -1.02
CA LEU A 147 -4.76 -14.61 0.44
C LEU A 147 -5.80 -13.58 0.91
N LYS A 148 -5.74 -12.34 0.38
CA LYS A 148 -6.70 -11.27 0.73
C LYS A 148 -8.10 -11.47 0.16
N GLU A 149 -8.27 -12.28 -0.88
CA GLU A 149 -9.56 -12.64 -1.46
C GLU A 149 -10.20 -13.74 -0.60
N CYS A 150 -9.46 -14.80 -0.29
CA CYS A 150 -9.89 -15.86 0.63
C CYS A 150 -10.28 -15.32 2.02
N LEU A 151 -9.46 -14.44 2.62
CA LEU A 151 -9.75 -13.81 3.92
C LEU A 151 -10.95 -12.83 3.91
N ARG A 152 -11.50 -12.49 2.74
CA ARG A 152 -12.68 -11.63 2.59
C ARG A 152 -13.92 -12.37 2.09
N LEU A 153 -13.79 -13.67 1.82
CA LEU A 153 -14.86 -14.52 1.32
C LEU A 153 -16.01 -14.55 2.32
N ARG A 154 -17.25 -14.52 1.82
CA ARG A 154 -18.47 -14.63 2.63
C ARG A 154 -19.22 -15.88 2.21
N ILE A 155 -20.07 -16.40 3.10
CA ILE A 155 -20.89 -17.60 2.84
C ILE A 155 -21.69 -17.46 1.52
N LYS A 156 -22.23 -16.27 1.24
CA LYS A 156 -22.97 -15.94 0.01
C LYS A 156 -22.13 -15.87 -1.29
N ASP A 157 -20.82 -16.05 -1.19
CA ASP A 157 -19.89 -16.03 -2.31
C ASP A 157 -19.38 -17.45 -2.64
N ILE A 158 -19.92 -18.48 -1.97
CA ILE A 158 -19.70 -19.90 -2.23
C ILE A 158 -21.02 -20.49 -2.76
N ASP A 159 -21.00 -21.05 -3.97
CA ASP A 159 -22.15 -21.77 -4.51
C ASP A 159 -21.89 -23.28 -4.50
N TYR A 160 -22.53 -23.94 -3.54
CA TYR A 160 -22.45 -25.40 -3.35
C TYR A 160 -23.20 -26.21 -4.42
N SER A 161 -24.03 -25.58 -5.26
CA SER A 161 -24.77 -26.27 -6.33
C SER A 161 -23.93 -26.48 -7.59
N VAL A 162 -22.97 -25.58 -7.84
CA VAL A 162 -22.06 -25.62 -9.00
C VAL A 162 -20.58 -25.79 -8.61
N ASN A 163 -20.26 -25.84 -7.31
CA ASN A 163 -18.89 -25.85 -6.76
C ASN A 163 -18.04 -24.66 -7.21
N GLU A 164 -18.63 -23.47 -7.27
CA GLU A 164 -17.96 -22.22 -7.67
C GLU A 164 -17.77 -21.25 -6.50
N ILE A 165 -16.72 -20.42 -6.60
CA ILE A 165 -16.42 -19.38 -5.60
C ILE A 165 -16.32 -18.02 -6.30
N VAL A 166 -17.21 -17.10 -5.95
CA VAL A 166 -17.37 -15.78 -6.60
C VAL A 166 -16.49 -14.73 -5.93
N VAL A 167 -15.28 -14.52 -6.46
CA VAL A 167 -14.33 -13.53 -5.93
C VAL A 167 -14.76 -12.09 -6.27
N ARG A 168 -15.22 -11.33 -5.26
CA ARG A 168 -15.57 -9.91 -5.42
C ARG A 168 -14.35 -9.01 -5.19
N SER A 169 -13.60 -8.74 -6.25
CA SER A 169 -12.41 -7.89 -6.24
C SER A 169 -12.68 -6.46 -5.74
N GLY A 170 -11.82 -6.01 -4.83
CA GLY A 170 -11.98 -4.76 -4.06
C GLY A 170 -11.25 -3.53 -4.58
N LYS A 171 -11.10 -3.35 -5.92
CA LYS A 171 -10.86 -2.04 -6.56
C LYS A 171 -11.09 -2.14 -8.08
N GLY A 172 -12.04 -1.36 -8.61
CA GLY A 172 -12.38 -1.34 -10.04
C GLY A 172 -13.31 -2.48 -10.47
N LYS A 173 -14.23 -2.19 -11.39
CA LYS A 173 -15.16 -3.17 -11.97
C LYS A 173 -14.42 -4.09 -12.96
N ARG A 174 -13.71 -5.08 -12.43
CA ARG A 174 -13.22 -6.22 -13.22
C ARG A 174 -13.75 -7.50 -12.60
N THR A 175 -14.94 -7.87 -13.05
CA THR A 175 -15.42 -9.25 -13.00
C THR A 175 -14.64 -10.02 -14.06
N ASP A 176 -13.46 -10.51 -13.69
CA ASP A 176 -12.92 -11.68 -14.37
C ASP A 176 -13.97 -12.82 -14.19
N PRO A 177 -14.25 -13.63 -15.23
CA PRO A 177 -15.25 -14.70 -15.16
C PRO A 177 -14.92 -15.72 -14.06
N PRO A 178 -15.90 -16.53 -13.58
CA PRO A 178 -15.66 -17.48 -12.52
C PRO A 178 -14.45 -18.38 -12.84
N PHE A 179 -13.54 -18.49 -11.88
CA PHE A 179 -12.41 -19.41 -12.00
C PHE A 179 -12.95 -20.84 -12.11
N SER A 180 -12.41 -21.58 -13.06
CA SER A 180 -12.90 -22.88 -13.51
C SER A 180 -13.08 -23.89 -12.37
N GLN A 181 -14.08 -24.75 -12.55
CA GLN A 181 -14.55 -25.82 -11.66
C GLN A 181 -13.46 -26.48 -10.80
N ILE A 182 -13.80 -26.65 -9.51
CA ILE A 182 -13.04 -27.46 -8.57
C ILE A 182 -13.21 -28.95 -8.94
N HIS A 183 -12.11 -29.62 -9.27
CA HIS A 183 -11.99 -31.08 -9.42
C HIS A 183 -11.31 -31.69 -8.19
#